data_AF-K6C7N8-F1
#
_entry.id   AF-K6C7N8-F1
#
_cell.length_a   1.000
_cell.length_b   1.000
_cell.length_c   1.000
_cell.angle_alpha   90.00
_cell.angle_beta   90.00
_cell.angle_gamma   90.00
#
_symmetry.space_group_name_H-M   'P 1'
#
loop_
_entity.id
_entity.type
_entity.pdbx_description
1 polymer ?
#
loop_
_entity_poly.entity_id
_entity_poly.type
_entity_poly.pdbx_seq_one_letter_code
_entity_poly.pdbx_strand_id
1 'polypeptide(L)'
;SLVATFPSAIQQMMLGATAFSKLAPEKVWTLANTPIIGDLNNISALVNQGTLTVIGLIFAFSWGYNLARAYGVNDLAGGIVSVATLFAGLPNQMGKFTAANGTGKAGVAATDKLNGVLGDQGLAAWKPLFASAHLDAGAYFTVIIMGALAVIIYAKLMLADITIKMPE
;
A
#
# COMPACT_ATOMS: atom_id res chain seq x y z
N SER A 1 -14.58 5.12 -13.69
CA SER A 1 -13.84 4.74 -14.91
C SER A 1 -13.65 5.98 -15.76
N LEU A 2 -12.73 6.87 -15.38
CA LEU A 2 -12.40 8.01 -16.22
C LEU A 2 -11.40 7.56 -17.29
N VAL A 3 -11.85 7.67 -18.55
CA VAL A 3 -11.08 8.00 -19.75
C VAL A 3 -9.88 7.10 -20.06
N ALA A 4 -10.11 6.04 -20.85
CA ALA A 4 -9.05 5.26 -21.50
C ALA A 4 -9.18 5.19 -23.04
N THR A 5 -10.07 6.00 -23.61
CA THR A 5 -10.26 6.12 -25.06
C THR A 5 -10.10 7.59 -25.41
N PHE A 6 -9.22 7.92 -26.36
CA PHE A 6 -9.26 9.25 -26.97
C PHE A 6 -10.69 9.49 -27.48
N PRO A 7 -11.27 10.69 -27.33
CA PRO A 7 -12.61 10.96 -27.83
C PRO A 7 -12.72 10.48 -29.27
N SER A 8 -13.67 9.59 -29.54
CA SER A 8 -13.86 9.01 -30.88
C SER A 8 -14.05 10.09 -31.94
N ALA A 9 -14.57 11.26 -31.56
CA ALA A 9 -14.64 12.46 -32.38
C ALA A 9 -13.27 12.95 -32.87
N ILE A 10 -12.22 12.94 -32.05
CA ILE A 10 -10.86 13.35 -32.44
C ILE A 10 -10.24 12.32 -33.38
N GLN A 11 -10.48 11.03 -33.13
CA GLN A 11 -9.99 9.93 -33.98
C GLN A 11 -10.69 9.93 -35.35
N GLN A 12 -12.00 10.20 -35.37
CA GLN A 12 -12.78 10.35 -36.60
C GLN A 12 -12.44 11.62 -37.38
N MET A 13 -12.03 12.70 -36.71
CA MET A 13 -11.58 13.93 -37.37
C MET A 13 -10.21 13.77 -38.03
N MET A 14 -9.29 12.99 -37.44
CA MET A 14 -7.97 12.72 -38.00
C MET A 14 -7.95 11.66 -39.10
N LEU A 15 -8.74 10.59 -38.96
CA LEU A 15 -8.74 9.45 -39.89
C LEU A 15 -9.90 9.50 -40.90
N GLY A 16 -10.89 10.36 -40.66
CA GLY A 16 -12.16 10.35 -41.37
C GLY A 16 -13.12 9.29 -40.83
N ALA A 17 -14.41 9.63 -40.77
CA ALA A 17 -15.46 8.76 -40.19
C ALA A 17 -15.55 7.37 -40.85
N THR A 18 -15.22 7.27 -42.13
CA THR A 18 -15.30 6.03 -42.94
C THR A 18 -14.08 5.12 -42.80
N ALA A 19 -12.91 5.65 -42.42
CA ALA A 19 -11.73 4.83 -42.13
C ALA A 19 -11.73 4.36 -40.68
N PHE A 20 -12.23 5.20 -39.75
CA PHE A 20 -12.37 4.85 -38.34
C PHE A 20 -13.32 3.66 -38.12
N SER A 21 -14.46 3.62 -38.82
CA SER A 21 -15.43 2.52 -38.74
C SER A 21 -14.93 1.18 -39.31
N LYS A 22 -13.77 1.18 -39.98
CA LYS A 22 -13.13 -0.02 -40.54
C LYS A 22 -11.89 -0.47 -39.75
N LEU A 23 -11.50 0.26 -38.70
CA LEU A 23 -10.38 -0.15 -37.84
C LEU A 23 -10.81 -1.32 -36.95
N ALA A 24 -10.01 -2.38 -36.97
CA ALA A 24 -10.16 -3.47 -36.01
C ALA A 24 -9.94 -2.97 -34.58
N PRO A 25 -10.58 -3.57 -33.55
CA PRO A 25 -10.47 -3.14 -32.15
C PRO A 25 -9.03 -2.99 -31.65
N GLU A 26 -8.10 -3.82 -32.14
CA GLU A 26 -6.67 -3.75 -31.83
C GLU A 26 -5.92 -2.58 -32.47
N LYS A 27 -6.53 -1.89 -33.46
CA LYS A 27 -5.96 -0.72 -34.16
C LYS A 27 -6.54 0.61 -33.68
N VAL A 28 -7.54 0.58 -32.81
CA VAL A 28 -8.07 1.77 -32.13
C VAL A 28 -7.03 2.26 -31.12
N TRP A 29 -6.71 3.57 -31.11
CA TRP A 29 -5.82 4.12 -30.08
C TRP A 29 -6.50 4.06 -28.72
N THR A 30 -6.08 3.08 -27.94
CA THR A 30 -6.48 2.85 -26.54
C THR A 30 -5.23 2.83 -25.68
N LEU A 31 -5.41 2.88 -24.35
CA LEU A 31 -4.29 2.72 -23.42
C LEU A 31 -3.50 1.41 -23.62
N ALA A 32 -4.11 0.38 -24.20
CA ALA A 32 -3.47 -0.91 -24.42
C ALA A 32 -2.74 -1.03 -25.78
N ASN A 33 -3.18 -0.30 -26.79
CA ASN A 33 -2.79 -0.54 -28.19
C ASN A 33 -1.72 0.44 -28.72
N THR A 34 -1.39 1.49 -27.98
CA THR A 34 -0.37 2.47 -28.36
C THR A 34 0.81 2.38 -27.40
N PRO A 35 2.05 2.07 -27.86
CA PRO A 35 3.17 1.74 -26.98
C PRO A 35 3.48 2.83 -25.93
N ILE A 36 3.53 4.10 -26.35
CA ILE A 36 3.76 5.23 -25.43
C ILE A 36 2.63 5.37 -24.39
N ILE A 37 1.38 5.07 -24.76
CA ILE A 37 0.23 5.20 -23.85
C ILE A 37 0.15 3.98 -22.91
N GLY A 38 0.56 2.79 -23.36
CA GLY A 38 0.75 1.62 -22.52
C GLY A 38 1.82 1.83 -21.45
N ASP A 39 2.95 2.45 -21.83
CA ASP A 39 4.00 2.84 -20.89
C ASP A 39 3.51 3.88 -19.87
N LEU A 40 2.73 4.88 -20.31
CA LEU A 40 2.09 5.85 -19.42
C LEU A 40 1.09 5.19 -18.44
N ASN A 41 0.33 4.20 -18.90
CA ASN A 41 -0.59 3.44 -18.05
C ASN A 41 0.18 2.64 -16.98
N ASN A 42 1.31 2.02 -17.36
CA ASN A 42 2.18 1.30 -16.43
C ASN A 42 2.79 2.24 -15.38
N ILE A 43 3.29 3.41 -15.80
CA ILE A 43 3.79 4.44 -14.88
C ILE A 43 2.70 4.91 -13.92
N SER A 44 1.50 5.20 -14.44
CA SER A 44 0.35 5.61 -13.61
C SER A 44 -0.03 4.55 -12.57
N ALA A 45 -0.04 3.27 -12.98
CA ALA A 45 -0.29 2.15 -12.08
C ALA A 45 0.78 1.99 -10.99
N LEU A 46 2.06 2.24 -11.32
CA LEU A 46 3.16 2.25 -10.35
C LEU A 46 3.04 3.41 -9.36
N VAL A 47 2.73 4.62 -9.85
CA VAL A 47 2.51 5.79 -9.00
C VAL A 47 1.33 5.55 -8.04
N ASN A 48 0.23 4.97 -8.52
CA ASN A 48 -0.90 4.59 -7.69
C ASN A 48 -0.51 3.61 -6.56
N GLN A 49 0.32 2.61 -6.88
CA GLN A 49 0.83 1.66 -5.89
C GLN A 49 1.79 2.31 -4.88
N GLY A 50 2.64 3.24 -5.33
CA GLY A 50 3.61 3.93 -4.48
C GLY A 50 3.02 5.06 -3.63
N THR A 51 1.82 5.54 -3.95
CA THR A 51 1.21 6.70 -3.26
C THR A 51 -0.12 6.35 -2.60
N LEU A 52 -1.17 6.08 -3.39
CA LEU A 52 -2.53 5.89 -2.88
C LEU A 52 -2.67 4.60 -2.07
N THR A 53 -1.98 3.54 -2.48
CA THR A 53 -2.06 2.23 -1.80
C THR A 53 -1.36 2.24 -0.43
N VAL A 54 -0.45 3.19 -0.20
CA VAL A 54 0.34 3.31 1.04
C VAL A 54 0.13 4.65 1.74
N ILE A 55 -0.90 5.41 1.36
CA ILE A 55 -1.13 6.76 1.90
C ILE A 55 -1.40 6.74 3.41
N GLY A 56 -1.99 5.67 3.92
CA GLY A 56 -2.19 5.43 5.34
C GLY A 56 -0.88 5.30 6.12
N LEU A 57 0.14 4.69 5.52
CA LEU A 57 1.49 4.59 6.10
C LEU A 57 2.17 5.96 6.17
N ILE A 58 2.09 6.74 5.08
CA ILE A 58 2.63 8.11 5.02
C ILE A 58 1.97 8.99 6.09
N PHE A 59 0.65 8.87 6.21
CA PHE A 59 -0.13 9.56 7.23
C PHE A 59 0.28 9.12 8.64
N ALA A 60 0.47 7.82 8.89
CA ALA A 60 0.91 7.30 10.19
C ALA A 60 2.21 7.92 10.67
N PHE A 61 3.21 7.96 9.80
CA PHE A 61 4.48 8.60 10.13
C PHE A 61 4.29 10.10 10.41
N SER A 62 3.60 10.81 9.51
CA SER A 62 3.41 12.26 9.61
C SER A 62 2.63 12.66 10.87
N TRP A 63 1.62 11.87 11.23
CA TRP A 63 0.82 12.08 12.44
C TRP A 63 1.65 11.92 13.70
N GLY A 64 2.39 10.80 13.82
CA GLY A 64 3.25 10.53 14.98
C GLY A 64 4.41 11.52 15.12
N TYR A 65 4.99 11.92 13.99
CA TYR A 65 6.08 12.90 13.94
C TYR A 65 5.64 14.27 14.47
N ASN A 66 4.52 14.78 13.97
CA ASN A 66 3.99 16.08 14.42
C ASN A 66 3.53 16.04 15.88
N LEU A 67 2.99 14.91 16.33
CA LEU A 67 2.56 14.75 17.72
C LEU A 67 3.75 14.72 18.68
N ALA A 68 4.79 13.93 18.38
CA ALA A 68 6.03 13.91 19.17
C ALA A 68 6.70 15.29 19.25
N ARG A 69 6.72 16.02 18.13
CA ARG A 69 7.18 17.41 18.09
C ARG A 69 6.41 18.33 19.03
N ALA A 70 5.09 18.18 19.08
CA ALA A 70 4.25 18.97 19.98
C ALA A 70 4.55 18.71 21.47
N TYR A 71 5.04 17.52 21.81
CA TYR A 71 5.49 17.17 23.16
C TYR A 71 6.96 17.49 23.44
N GLY A 72 7.72 18.00 22.46
CA GLY A 72 9.14 18.33 22.62
C GLY A 72 10.07 17.11 22.77
N VAL A 73 9.63 15.93 22.31
CA VAL A 73 10.45 14.70 22.31
C VAL A 73 10.95 14.39 20.89
N ASN A 74 11.74 13.33 20.70
CA ASN A 74 12.30 13.02 19.37
C ASN A 74 11.19 12.72 18.33
N ASP A 75 11.06 13.60 17.34
CA ASP A 75 10.06 13.55 16.27
C ASP A 75 10.17 12.29 15.41
N LEU A 76 11.39 11.92 15.02
CA LEU A 76 11.65 10.76 14.16
C LEU A 76 11.20 9.48 14.86
N ALA A 77 11.54 9.34 16.14
CA ALA A 77 11.11 8.22 16.96
C ALA A 77 9.58 8.19 17.11
N GLY A 78 8.92 9.34 17.28
CA GLY A 78 7.45 9.44 17.30
C GLY A 78 6.80 8.96 15.99
N GLY A 79 7.35 9.35 14.84
CA GLY A 79 6.91 8.86 13.53
C GLY A 79 7.04 7.34 13.39
N ILE A 80 8.17 6.77 13.83
CA ILE A 80 8.42 5.32 13.80
C ILE A 80 7.47 4.57 14.75
N VAL A 81 7.23 5.08 15.96
CA VAL A 81 6.31 4.49 16.95
C VAL A 81 4.88 4.42 16.38
N SER A 82 4.41 5.48 15.73
CA SER A 82 3.09 5.48 15.08
C SER A 82 2.98 4.45 13.95
N VAL A 83 4.01 4.35 13.09
CA VAL A 83 4.07 3.34 12.01
C VAL A 83 4.10 1.92 12.59
N ALA A 84 4.92 1.67 13.60
CA ALA A 84 4.98 0.37 14.26
C ALA A 84 3.64 -0.01 14.87
N THR A 85 2.93 0.96 15.45
CA THR A 85 1.59 0.77 16.01
C THR A 85 0.57 0.40 14.94
N LEU A 86 0.62 1.02 13.76
CA LEU A 86 -0.19 0.64 12.62
C LEU A 86 0.03 -0.85 12.30
N PHE A 87 1.27 -1.27 12.06
CA PHE A 87 1.58 -2.66 11.72
C PHE A 87 1.24 -3.66 12.82
N ALA A 88 1.41 -3.28 14.09
CA ALA A 88 1.02 -4.10 15.24
C ALA A 88 -0.51 -4.30 15.30
N GLY A 89 -1.29 -3.31 14.88
CA GLY A 89 -2.75 -3.36 14.82
C GLY A 89 -3.34 -4.07 13.60
N LEU A 90 -2.52 -4.44 12.60
CA LEU A 90 -3.03 -5.04 11.38
C LEU A 90 -3.45 -6.52 11.57
N PRO A 91 -4.64 -6.91 11.07
CA PRO A 91 -5.14 -8.27 11.21
C PRO A 91 -4.33 -9.25 10.35
N ASN A 92 -3.97 -10.39 10.94
CA ASN A 92 -3.30 -11.47 10.23
C ASN A 92 -4.24 -12.15 9.22
N GLN A 93 -4.03 -11.96 7.91
CA GLN A 93 -4.85 -12.57 6.86
C GLN A 93 -4.54 -14.07 6.61
N MET A 94 -3.62 -14.72 7.35
CA MET A 94 -3.28 -16.15 7.11
C MET A 94 -4.51 -17.06 7.08
N GLY A 95 -5.46 -16.85 8.00
CA GLY A 95 -6.67 -17.67 8.09
C GLY A 95 -7.59 -17.57 6.87
N LYS A 96 -7.58 -16.43 6.14
CA LYS A 96 -8.31 -16.29 4.88
C LYS A 96 -7.58 -16.94 3.72
N PHE A 97 -6.24 -16.91 3.74
CA PHE A 97 -5.41 -17.54 2.73
C PHE A 97 -5.55 -19.07 2.76
N THR A 98 -5.49 -19.68 3.93
CA THR A 98 -5.73 -21.12 4.11
C THR A 98 -7.18 -21.53 3.81
N ALA A 99 -8.16 -20.68 4.09
CA ALA A 99 -9.55 -20.94 3.72
C ALA A 99 -9.79 -20.88 2.20
N ALA A 100 -9.18 -19.91 1.50
CA ALA A 100 -9.33 -19.74 0.06
C ALA A 100 -8.62 -20.85 -0.75
N ASN A 101 -7.48 -21.35 -0.28
CA ASN A 101 -6.78 -22.48 -0.91
C ASN A 101 -7.48 -23.83 -0.65
N GLY A 102 -8.47 -23.88 0.26
CA GLY A 102 -9.16 -25.10 0.67
C GLY A 102 -8.32 -25.97 1.62
N THR A 103 -8.99 -26.70 2.53
CA THR A 103 -8.35 -27.61 3.49
C THR A 103 -7.96 -28.97 2.91
N GLY A 104 -8.13 -29.17 1.60
CA GLY A 104 -7.73 -30.39 0.91
C GLY A 104 -6.21 -30.49 0.73
N LYS A 105 -5.70 -31.70 0.47
CA LYS A 105 -4.26 -31.97 0.29
C LYS A 105 -3.57 -31.04 -0.73
N ALA A 106 -4.30 -30.61 -1.76
CA ALA A 106 -3.80 -29.68 -2.78
C ALA A 106 -3.65 -28.23 -2.26
N GLY A 107 -4.56 -27.76 -1.39
CA GLY A 107 -4.51 -26.42 -0.81
C GLY A 107 -3.43 -26.27 0.27
N VAL A 108 -3.22 -27.32 1.06
CA VAL A 108 -2.10 -27.42 2.01
C VAL A 108 -0.77 -27.42 1.25
N ALA A 109 -0.64 -28.24 0.20
CA ALA A 109 0.56 -28.28 -0.62
C ALA A 109 0.88 -26.95 -1.33
N ALA A 110 -0.14 -26.21 -1.80
CA ALA A 110 0.05 -24.88 -2.41
C ALA A 110 0.53 -23.85 -1.38
N THR A 111 0.01 -23.91 -0.16
CA THR A 111 0.40 -23.02 0.95
C THR A 111 1.82 -23.33 1.44
N ASP A 112 2.18 -24.61 1.55
CA ASP A 112 3.54 -25.03 1.92
C ASP A 112 4.57 -24.66 0.85
N LYS A 113 4.21 -24.77 -0.44
CA LYS A 113 5.08 -24.33 -1.55
C LYS A 113 5.32 -22.82 -1.52
N LEU A 114 4.27 -22.04 -1.27
CA LEU A 114 4.40 -20.59 -1.16
C LEU A 114 5.26 -20.21 0.06
N ASN A 115 5.01 -20.82 1.21
CA ASN A 115 5.82 -20.59 2.41
C ASN A 115 7.28 -21.02 2.23
N GLY A 116 7.54 -22.11 1.50
CA GLY A 116 8.88 -22.56 1.12
C GLY A 116 9.60 -21.56 0.23
N VAL A 117 8.97 -21.11 -0.86
CA VAL A 117 9.55 -20.10 -1.76
C VAL A 117 9.82 -18.77 -1.02
N LEU A 118 8.91 -18.33 -0.16
CA LEU A 118 9.12 -17.13 0.66
C LEU A 118 10.24 -17.32 1.69
N GLY A 119 10.33 -18.51 2.31
CA GLY A 119 11.41 -18.87 3.22
C GLY A 119 12.79 -18.87 2.55
N ASP A 120 12.88 -19.43 1.34
CA ASP A 120 14.10 -19.53 0.55
C ASP A 120 14.62 -18.16 0.06
N GLN A 121 13.71 -17.20 -0.13
CA GLN A 121 14.06 -15.81 -0.45
C GLN A 121 14.49 -15.00 0.79
N GLY A 122 14.66 -15.64 1.96
CA GLY A 122 15.00 -14.95 3.21
C GLY A 122 13.87 -14.08 3.76
N LEU A 123 12.67 -14.15 3.16
CA LEU A 123 11.45 -13.48 3.61
C LEU A 123 10.71 -14.31 4.67
N ALA A 124 11.39 -15.32 5.25
CA ALA A 124 10.87 -16.21 6.28
C ALA A 124 10.25 -15.38 7.42
N ALA A 125 8.91 -15.36 7.44
CA ALA A 125 8.05 -14.75 8.44
C ALA A 125 7.81 -13.22 8.44
N TRP A 126 8.19 -12.45 7.40
CA TRP A 126 7.62 -11.10 7.24
C TRP A 126 6.29 -11.18 6.49
N LYS A 127 5.20 -11.29 7.26
CA LYS A 127 3.80 -11.23 6.81
C LYS A 127 3.60 -10.32 5.56
N PRO A 128 3.32 -10.85 4.36
CA PRO A 128 2.44 -10.15 3.44
C PRO A 128 1.04 -10.74 3.66
N LEU A 129 0.52 -10.56 4.88
CA LEU A 129 -0.78 -11.04 5.33
C LEU A 129 -1.65 -9.87 5.72
N PHE A 130 -1.45 -8.74 5.06
CA PHE A 130 -2.21 -7.53 5.26
C PHE A 130 -2.80 -7.19 3.91
N ALA A 131 -4.10 -6.96 3.86
CA ALA A 131 -4.70 -6.38 2.66
C ALA A 131 -4.08 -4.99 2.45
N SER A 132 -3.74 -4.66 1.20
CA SER A 132 -3.32 -3.31 0.83
C SER A 132 -4.36 -2.25 1.24
N ALA A 133 -5.63 -2.64 1.30
CA ALA A 133 -6.74 -1.85 1.85
C ALA A 133 -6.61 -1.50 3.36
N HIS A 134 -5.61 -2.02 4.06
CA HIS A 134 -5.30 -1.62 5.44
C HIS A 134 -4.14 -0.63 5.52
N LEU A 135 -3.48 -0.33 4.41
CA LEU A 135 -2.36 0.63 4.30
C LEU A 135 -2.74 1.87 3.49
N ASP A 136 -3.91 1.86 2.86
CA ASP A 136 -4.49 3.00 2.15
C ASP A 136 -5.25 3.93 3.13
N ALA A 137 -6.18 4.73 2.61
CA ALA A 137 -7.01 5.63 3.41
C ALA A 137 -7.83 4.91 4.51
N GLY A 138 -8.05 3.60 4.41
CA GLY A 138 -8.67 2.77 5.44
C GLY A 138 -7.88 2.73 6.75
N ALA A 139 -6.58 3.05 6.72
CA ALA A 139 -5.74 3.09 7.92
C ALA A 139 -5.97 4.35 8.79
N TYR A 140 -6.51 5.44 8.23
CA TYR A 140 -6.46 6.77 8.87
C TYR A 140 -7.09 6.79 10.26
N PHE A 141 -8.28 6.19 10.42
CA PHE A 141 -8.97 6.20 11.70
C PHE A 141 -8.18 5.45 12.78
N THR A 142 -7.66 4.27 12.45
CA THR A 142 -6.82 3.48 13.35
C THR A 142 -5.55 4.24 13.74
N VAL A 143 -4.91 4.89 12.77
CA VAL A 143 -3.73 5.72 13.00
C VAL A 143 -4.02 6.90 13.92
N ILE A 144 -5.12 7.61 13.71
CA ILE A 144 -5.49 8.76 14.54
C ILE A 144 -5.63 8.34 16.00
N ILE A 145 -6.30 7.23 16.28
CA ILE A 145 -6.57 6.80 17.65
C ILE A 145 -5.37 6.06 18.24
N MET A 146 -4.97 4.95 17.62
CA MET A 146 -3.95 4.07 18.17
C MET A 146 -2.56 4.68 18.03
N GLY A 147 -2.27 5.33 16.90
CA GLY A 147 -1.02 6.06 16.69
C GLY A 147 -0.87 7.23 17.65
N ALA A 148 -1.94 8.02 17.89
CA ALA A 148 -1.87 9.08 18.89
C ALA A 148 -1.64 8.52 20.30
N LEU A 149 -2.39 7.49 20.70
CA LEU A 149 -2.23 6.87 22.01
C LEU A 149 -0.80 6.39 22.24
N ALA A 150 -0.24 5.63 21.28
CA ALA A 150 1.11 5.09 21.38
C ALA A 150 2.17 6.20 21.44
N VAL A 151 2.05 7.23 20.60
CA VAL A 151 3.02 8.35 20.58
C VAL A 151 2.90 9.22 21.82
N ILE A 152 1.70 9.42 22.38
CA ILE A 152 1.51 10.13 23.66
C ILE A 152 2.16 9.34 24.80
N ILE A 153 1.97 8.02 24.85
CA ILE A 153 2.60 7.18 25.87
C ILE A 153 4.13 7.27 25.74
N TYR A 154 4.66 7.10 24.53
CA TYR A 154 6.08 7.27 24.24
C TYR A 154 6.59 8.64 24.73
N ALA A 155 5.91 9.73 24.35
CA ALA A 155 6.31 11.07 24.75
C ALA A 155 6.30 11.25 26.27
N LYS A 156 5.29 10.72 26.97
CA LYS A 156 5.23 10.77 28.43
C LYS A 156 6.34 9.95 29.10
N LEU A 157 6.70 8.79 28.57
CA LEU A 157 7.81 7.99 29.10
C LEU A 157 9.14 8.71 28.93
N MET A 158 9.35 9.38 27.80
CA MET A 158 10.55 10.18 27.55
C MET A 158 10.63 11.39 28.48
N LEU A 159 9.52 12.13 28.65
CA LEU A 159 9.45 13.30 29.54
C LEU A 159 9.54 12.95 31.02
N ALA A 160 9.18 11.73 31.41
CA ALA A 160 9.30 11.23 32.77
C ALA A 160 10.69 10.63 33.07
N ASP A 161 11.66 10.79 32.17
CA ASP A 161 13.01 10.21 32.27
C ASP A 161 13.02 8.67 32.44
N ILE A 162 11.97 7.99 31.96
CA ILE A 162 11.90 6.52 31.93
C ILE A 162 12.58 6.05 30.65
N THR A 163 13.89 6.28 30.58
CA THR A 163 14.73 5.92 29.45
C THR A 163 15.92 5.10 29.91
N ILE A 164 16.52 4.34 28.99
CA ILE A 164 17.74 3.59 29.29
C ILE A 164 18.87 4.61 29.42
N LYS A 165 19.43 4.73 30.63
CA LYS A 165 20.59 5.56 30.89
C LYS A 165 21.83 4.84 30.37
N MET A 166 22.52 5.45 29.41
CA MET A 166 23.81 4.95 28.96
C MET A 166 24.88 5.31 30.01
N PRO A 167 25.81 4.41 30.33
CA PRO A 167 26.96 4.76 31.14
C PRO A 167 27.80 5.84 30.43
N GLU A 168 28.36 6.76 31.20
CA GLU A 168 29.33 7.75 30.70
C GLU A 168 30.66 7.11 30.31
#